data_AF-A0A838R0W0-F1
#
_entry.id   AF-A0A838R0W0-F1
#
_cell.length_a   1.000
_cell.length_b   1.000
_cell.length_c   1.000
_cell.angle_alpha   90.00
_cell.angle_beta   90.00
_cell.angle_gamma   90.00
#
_symmetry.space_group_name_H-M   'P 1'
#
loop_
_entity.id
_entity.type
_entity.pdbx_description
1 polymer ?
#
loop_
_entity_poly.entity_id
_entity_poly.type
_entity_poly.pdbx_seq_one_letter_code
_entity_poly.pdbx_strand_id
1 'polypeptide(L)'
;MYNKHRSVGYLVQIMETFAEDDSPADDSPPAKPDLITHVAVGKLTMHDQDALEPALDDTDKRGLKPKELLADSHYGSNACLEKGRHRHVEIISPAMTAKGKRQGKLTLEDFELDDQGRVVRCPIGHEPLETSSADVRIQVLFDSEVCQACPRRDDCPAAAVGRGERRWQYNHDRVRQRERRLQDASEEFHQRYRWRAGVEATMSRFKHQMGMARLRIRGMAKVTYAAMLRALGLNILRVAAYRTAITRA
;
A
#
# COMPACT_ATOMS: atom_id res chain seq x y z
N MET A 1 3.78 35.17 7.54
CA MET A 1 4.64 35.00 8.73
C MET A 1 5.26 33.61 8.66
N TYR A 2 6.53 33.54 8.23
CA TYR A 2 7.26 32.30 7.99
C TYR A 2 7.65 31.67 9.34
N ASN A 3 7.04 30.54 9.71
CA ASN A 3 7.37 29.86 10.97
C ASN A 3 8.54 28.89 10.73
N LYS A 4 9.75 29.30 11.16
CA LYS A 4 11.05 28.64 10.94
C LYS A 4 11.29 27.43 11.86
N HIS A 5 10.28 26.93 12.56
CA HIS A 5 10.36 25.76 13.44
C HIS A 5 9.38 24.66 13.03
N ARG A 6 9.61 24.01 11.88
CA ARG A 6 9.04 22.68 11.63
C ARG A 6 9.75 21.70 12.54
N SER A 7 9.11 21.31 13.65
CA SER A 7 9.53 20.12 14.41
C SER A 7 9.66 18.96 13.44
N VAL A 8 10.85 18.36 13.32
CA VAL A 8 11.07 17.18 12.49
C VAL A 8 10.19 16.08 13.07
N GLY A 9 9.07 15.81 12.41
CA GLY A 9 8.20 14.71 12.80
C GLY A 9 8.89 13.38 12.48
N TYR A 10 8.62 12.39 13.32
CA TYR A 10 9.09 11.02 13.13
C TYR A 10 7.91 10.14 12.74
N LEU A 11 8.16 9.20 11.84
CA LEU A 11 7.22 8.12 11.54
C LEU A 11 7.72 6.86 12.23
N VAL A 12 6.80 5.98 12.62
CA VAL A 12 7.13 4.66 13.17
C VAL A 12 6.49 3.62 12.26
N GLN A 13 7.30 2.70 11.75
CA GLN A 13 6.87 1.52 11.01
C GLN A 13 6.85 0.34 11.95
N ILE A 14 5.79 -0.45 11.91
CA ILE A 14 5.60 -1.62 12.76
C ILE A 14 5.15 -2.79 11.89
N MET A 15 5.77 -3.94 12.10
CA MET A 15 5.26 -5.22 11.61
C MET A 15 4.75 -6.03 12.79
N GLU A 16 3.67 -6.75 12.56
CA GLU A 16 3.00 -7.58 13.54
C GLU A 16 2.63 -8.92 12.91
N THR A 17 2.65 -9.98 13.69
CA THR A 17 2.04 -11.26 13.26
C THR A 17 0.53 -11.13 13.18
N PHE A 18 -0.11 -11.96 12.39
CA PHE A 18 -1.55 -12.19 12.45
C PHE A 18 -1.81 -13.69 12.37
N ALA A 19 -2.97 -14.12 12.83
CA ALA A 19 -3.46 -15.49 12.67
C ALA A 19 -4.80 -15.47 11.95
N GLU A 20 -5.00 -16.42 11.04
CA GLU A 20 -6.24 -16.57 10.27
C GLU A 20 -7.27 -17.42 11.01
N ASP A 21 -7.48 -17.13 12.30
CA ASP A 21 -8.38 -17.93 13.13
C ASP A 21 -9.64 -17.14 13.46
N ASP A 22 -10.73 -17.51 12.80
CA ASP A 22 -12.07 -16.99 13.04
C ASP A 22 -12.85 -17.83 14.06
N SER A 23 -12.27 -18.91 14.62
CA SER A 23 -13.04 -19.95 15.32
C SER A 23 -13.70 -19.42 16.61
N PRO A 24 -15.05 -19.26 16.64
CA PRO A 24 -15.79 -19.02 17.85
C PRO A 24 -16.30 -20.36 18.36
N ALA A 25 -15.39 -21.32 18.57
CA ALA A 25 -15.75 -22.54 19.27
C ALA A 25 -15.60 -22.26 20.76
N ASP A 26 -16.72 -22.30 21.48
CA ASP A 26 -16.88 -21.95 22.90
C ASP A 26 -15.89 -22.70 23.84
N ASP A 27 -15.33 -23.82 23.35
CA ASP A 27 -14.36 -24.68 24.04
C ASP A 27 -12.91 -24.60 23.49
N SER A 28 -12.60 -23.65 22.59
CA SER A 28 -11.22 -23.50 22.09
C SER A 28 -10.33 -22.77 23.10
N PRO A 29 -9.03 -23.14 23.21
CA PRO A 29 -8.09 -22.33 23.97
C PRO A 29 -8.08 -20.89 23.43
N PRO A 30 -7.82 -19.89 24.28
CA PRO A 30 -7.82 -18.49 23.83
C PRO A 30 -6.87 -18.33 22.64
N ALA A 31 -7.20 -17.43 21.71
CA ALA A 31 -6.35 -17.16 20.57
C ALA A 31 -4.96 -16.65 21.00
N LYS A 32 -3.91 -17.13 20.33
CA LYS A 32 -2.55 -16.63 20.55
C LYS A 32 -2.48 -15.14 20.22
N PRO A 33 -1.73 -14.34 21.00
CA PRO A 33 -1.66 -12.92 20.75
C PRO A 33 -0.81 -12.60 19.53
N ASP A 34 -1.23 -11.58 18.79
CA ASP A 34 -0.40 -10.95 17.77
C ASP A 34 0.78 -10.21 18.40
N LEU A 35 1.98 -10.44 17.87
CA LEU A 35 3.22 -9.90 18.38
C LEU A 35 3.85 -8.95 17.37
N ILE A 36 4.27 -7.79 17.86
CA ILE A 36 5.11 -6.88 17.10
C ILE A 36 6.47 -7.53 16.89
N THR A 37 6.84 -7.74 15.63
CA THR A 37 8.11 -8.39 15.24
C THR A 37 9.16 -7.40 14.80
N HIS A 38 8.76 -6.25 14.24
CA HIS A 38 9.65 -5.21 13.76
C HIS A 38 9.16 -3.82 14.15
N VAL A 39 10.10 -2.92 14.49
CA VAL A 39 9.85 -1.51 14.77
C VAL A 39 10.98 -0.68 14.19
N ALA A 40 10.67 0.24 13.28
CA ALA A 40 11.62 1.20 12.74
C ALA A 40 11.10 2.63 12.91
N VAL A 41 12.00 3.56 13.20
CA VAL A 41 11.66 4.99 13.27
C VAL A 41 12.37 5.73 12.15
N GLY A 42 11.58 6.39 11.32
CA GLY A 42 12.03 7.17 10.17
C GLY A 42 11.74 8.65 10.32
N LYS A 43 12.31 9.46 9.42
CA LYS A 43 11.88 10.85 9.25
C LYS A 43 10.54 10.87 8.53
N LEU A 44 9.69 11.85 8.82
CA LEU A 44 8.39 11.99 8.12
C LEU A 44 8.49 12.19 6.60
N THR A 45 9.69 12.49 6.09
CA THR A 45 9.96 12.69 4.65
C THR A 45 10.33 11.40 3.91
N MET A 46 10.50 10.29 4.62
CA MET A 46 10.82 9.00 4.02
C MET A 46 9.57 8.43 3.32
N HIS A 47 9.73 7.85 2.14
CA HIS A 47 8.63 7.15 1.48
C HIS A 47 8.43 5.79 2.15
N ASP A 48 7.18 5.39 2.38
CA ASP A 48 6.86 4.11 3.03
C ASP A 48 7.50 2.92 2.30
N GLN A 49 7.58 2.98 0.97
CA GLN A 49 8.21 1.96 0.11
C GLN A 49 9.68 1.71 0.45
N ASP A 50 10.40 2.73 0.95
CA ASP A 50 11.81 2.62 1.34
C ASP A 50 11.99 1.88 2.66
N ALA A 51 10.92 1.74 3.46
CA ALA A 51 10.96 1.03 4.74
C ALA A 51 10.77 -0.49 4.58
N LEU A 52 10.29 -0.97 3.42
CA LEU A 52 10.01 -2.38 3.19
C LEU A 52 11.26 -3.25 3.27
N GLU A 53 12.30 -2.94 2.49
CA GLU A 53 13.52 -3.76 2.44
C GLU A 53 14.25 -3.80 3.79
N PRO A 54 14.47 -2.68 4.50
CA PRO A 54 15.05 -2.72 5.83
C PRO A 54 14.27 -3.60 6.81
N ALA A 55 12.94 -3.61 6.71
CA ALA A 55 12.08 -4.41 7.59
C ALA A 55 12.18 -5.91 7.27
N LEU A 56 12.17 -6.28 5.99
CA LEU A 56 12.39 -7.67 5.56
C LEU A 56 13.79 -8.16 5.94
N ASP A 57 14.82 -7.34 5.73
CA ASP A 57 16.20 -7.72 6.05
C ASP A 57 16.41 -7.86 7.57
N ASP A 58 15.80 -7.00 8.41
CA ASP A 58 15.85 -7.14 9.88
C ASP A 58 15.15 -8.42 10.36
N THR A 59 13.95 -8.68 9.85
CA THR A 59 13.19 -9.87 10.24
C THR A 59 13.88 -11.15 9.78
N ASP A 60 14.50 -11.17 8.60
CA ASP A 60 15.26 -12.31 8.09
C ASP A 60 16.51 -12.61 8.95
N LYS A 61 17.29 -11.58 9.29
CA LYS A 61 18.46 -11.71 10.18
C LYS A 61 18.12 -12.32 11.53
N ARG A 62 16.87 -12.13 11.99
CA ARG A 62 16.37 -12.63 13.28
C ARG A 62 15.63 -13.97 13.15
N GLY A 63 15.54 -14.55 11.95
CA GLY A 63 14.81 -15.79 11.70
C GLY A 63 13.29 -15.63 11.79
N LEU A 64 12.77 -14.42 11.61
CA LEU A 64 11.36 -14.04 11.73
C LEU A 64 10.77 -13.55 10.39
N LYS A 65 11.42 -13.82 9.27
CA LYS A 65 10.96 -13.41 7.94
C LYS A 65 9.56 -13.98 7.67
N PRO A 66 8.57 -13.12 7.31
CA PRO A 66 7.24 -13.61 6.99
C PRO A 66 7.24 -14.34 5.64
N LYS A 67 6.33 -15.31 5.49
CA LYS A 67 6.00 -15.87 4.16
C LYS A 67 5.07 -14.93 3.40
N GLU A 68 4.13 -14.33 4.11
CA GLU A 68 3.12 -13.41 3.59
C GLU A 68 3.12 -12.12 4.41
N LEU A 69 3.03 -10.97 3.74
CA LEU A 69 3.02 -9.65 4.36
C LEU A 69 1.82 -8.84 3.89
N LEU A 70 0.86 -8.62 4.78
CA LEU A 70 -0.25 -7.70 4.57
C LEU A 70 0.22 -6.26 4.77
N ALA A 71 0.12 -5.41 3.74
CA ALA A 71 0.63 -4.05 3.79
C ALA A 71 -0.37 -3.01 3.24
N ASP A 72 -0.18 -1.75 3.65
CA ASP A 72 -0.97 -0.62 3.11
C ASP A 72 -0.75 -0.44 1.62
N SER A 73 -1.69 0.24 0.94
CA SER A 73 -1.61 0.49 -0.50
C SER A 73 -0.34 1.23 -0.95
N HIS A 74 0.34 1.93 -0.03
CA HIS A 74 1.63 2.57 -0.33
C HIS A 74 2.75 1.57 -0.65
N TYR A 75 2.63 0.33 -0.15
CA TYR A 75 3.50 -0.81 -0.46
C TYR A 75 3.02 -1.61 -1.68
N GLY A 76 1.88 -1.24 -2.28
CA GLY A 76 1.29 -1.91 -3.44
C GLY A 76 1.87 -1.46 -4.77
N SER A 77 3.12 -0.98 -4.81
CA SER A 77 3.81 -0.70 -6.07
C SER A 77 4.38 -1.99 -6.68
N ASN A 78 4.42 -2.12 -8.01
CA ASN A 78 5.03 -3.28 -8.64
C ASN A 78 6.49 -3.48 -8.18
N ALA A 79 7.23 -2.37 -7.99
CA ALA A 79 8.60 -2.42 -7.46
C ALA A 79 8.66 -3.02 -6.05
N CYS A 80 7.73 -2.68 -5.14
CA CYS A 80 7.65 -3.30 -3.83
C CYS A 80 7.33 -4.79 -3.91
N LEU A 81 6.38 -5.18 -4.77
CA LEU A 81 6.04 -6.60 -4.97
C LEU A 81 7.22 -7.42 -5.50
N GLU A 82 7.98 -6.89 -6.46
CA GLU A 82 9.20 -7.56 -6.95
C GLU A 82 10.23 -7.75 -5.83
N LYS A 83 10.45 -6.70 -5.02
CA LYS A 83 11.36 -6.77 -3.86
C LYS A 83 10.95 -7.85 -2.86
N GLY A 84 9.65 -8.03 -2.65
CA GLY A 84 9.08 -9.13 -1.84
C GLY A 84 9.36 -10.48 -2.47
N ARG A 85 9.03 -10.66 -3.75
CA ARG A 85 9.28 -11.90 -4.52
C ARG A 85 10.74 -12.32 -4.49
N HIS A 86 11.66 -11.39 -4.71
CA HIS A 86 13.11 -11.65 -4.63
C HIS A 86 13.56 -12.14 -3.25
N ARG A 87 12.80 -11.83 -2.19
CA ARG A 87 13.07 -12.27 -0.81
C ARG A 87 12.22 -13.46 -0.38
N HIS A 88 11.46 -14.05 -1.31
CA HIS A 88 10.49 -15.13 -1.05
C HIS A 88 9.39 -14.72 -0.06
N VAL A 89 8.93 -13.48 -0.15
CA VAL A 89 7.82 -12.93 0.64
C VAL A 89 6.70 -12.50 -0.31
N GLU A 90 5.52 -13.09 -0.16
CA GLU A 90 4.32 -12.61 -0.87
C GLU A 90 3.80 -11.35 -0.18
N ILE A 91 3.78 -10.23 -0.90
CA ILE A 91 3.23 -8.97 -0.38
C ILE A 91 1.80 -8.84 -0.88
N ILE A 92 0.85 -8.79 0.06
CA ILE A 92 -0.57 -8.62 -0.21
C ILE A 92 -0.90 -7.19 0.18
N SER A 93 -1.09 -6.35 -0.84
CA SER A 93 -1.29 -4.92 -0.67
C SER A 93 -2.15 -4.38 -1.81
N PRO A 94 -3.18 -3.56 -1.53
CA PRO A 94 -4.00 -2.97 -2.57
C PRO A 94 -3.14 -2.14 -3.52
N ALA A 95 -3.39 -2.25 -4.81
CA ALA A 95 -2.78 -1.38 -5.79
C ALA A 95 -3.16 0.08 -5.51
N MET A 96 -2.18 0.97 -5.71
CA MET A 96 -2.40 2.41 -5.51
C MET A 96 -3.55 2.91 -6.41
N THR A 97 -4.36 3.83 -5.89
CA THR A 97 -5.44 4.45 -6.66
C THR A 97 -4.92 5.00 -7.98
N ALA A 98 -5.64 4.75 -9.08
CA ALA A 98 -5.28 5.23 -10.40
C ALA A 98 -5.04 6.75 -10.43
N LYS A 99 -3.98 7.17 -11.11
CA LYS A 99 -3.62 8.58 -11.24
C LYS A 99 -4.70 9.31 -12.05
N GLY A 100 -5.37 10.29 -11.44
CA GLY A 100 -6.45 11.06 -12.06
C GLY A 100 -7.83 10.72 -11.48
N LYS A 101 -8.02 9.53 -10.91
CA LYS A 101 -9.32 9.10 -10.36
C LYS A 101 -9.84 10.02 -9.26
N ARG A 102 -8.97 10.43 -8.33
CA ARG A 102 -9.32 11.41 -7.28
C ARG A 102 -9.61 12.83 -7.80
N GLN A 103 -9.21 13.13 -9.04
CA GLN A 103 -9.47 14.40 -9.72
C GLN A 103 -10.73 14.33 -10.59
N GLY A 104 -11.48 13.22 -10.54
CA GLY A 104 -12.62 12.99 -11.41
C GLY A 104 -12.25 12.78 -12.88
N LYS A 105 -10.97 12.47 -13.17
CA LYS A 105 -10.50 12.21 -14.53
C LYS A 105 -10.68 10.75 -14.91
N LEU A 106 -10.93 10.51 -16.18
CA LEU A 106 -10.83 9.20 -16.80
C LEU A 106 -9.41 8.66 -16.60
N THR A 107 -9.33 7.38 -16.25
CA THR A 107 -8.08 6.66 -16.04
C THR A 107 -8.00 5.43 -16.95
N LEU A 108 -6.87 4.72 -16.96
CA LEU A 108 -6.67 3.58 -17.88
C LEU A 108 -7.67 2.43 -17.63
N GLU A 109 -8.27 2.40 -16.46
CA GLU A 109 -9.33 1.49 -16.05
C GLU A 109 -10.59 1.65 -16.89
N ASP A 110 -10.88 2.86 -17.37
CA ASP A 110 -12.09 3.17 -18.14
C ASP A 110 -11.95 2.80 -19.63
N PHE A 111 -10.73 2.44 -20.08
CA PHE A 111 -10.44 2.10 -21.47
C PHE A 111 -10.37 0.58 -21.66
N GLU A 112 -10.73 0.13 -22.86
CA GLU A 112 -10.54 -1.25 -23.32
C GLU A 112 -9.11 -1.42 -23.80
N LEU A 113 -8.41 -2.43 -23.28
CA LEU A 113 -7.02 -2.75 -23.63
C LEU A 113 -6.95 -4.15 -24.25
N ASP A 114 -6.01 -4.35 -25.17
CA ASP A 114 -5.62 -5.67 -25.67
C ASP A 114 -4.69 -6.39 -24.67
N ASP A 115 -4.33 -7.64 -25.00
CA ASP A 115 -3.45 -8.50 -24.17
C ASP A 115 -2.03 -7.91 -24.01
N GLN A 116 -1.65 -6.96 -24.86
CA GLN A 116 -0.37 -6.26 -24.82
C GLN A 116 -0.48 -4.91 -24.09
N GLY A 117 -1.64 -4.59 -23.51
CA GLY A 117 -1.88 -3.38 -22.75
C GLY A 117 -2.12 -2.14 -23.60
N ARG A 118 -2.37 -2.27 -24.90
CA ARG A 118 -2.64 -1.18 -25.83
C ARG A 118 -4.12 -0.85 -25.79
N VAL A 119 -4.45 0.44 -25.74
CA VAL A 119 -5.85 0.87 -25.80
C VAL A 119 -6.44 0.52 -27.17
N VAL A 120 -7.55 -0.20 -27.18
CA VAL A 120 -8.31 -0.55 -28.38
C VAL A 120 -9.52 0.38 -28.54
N ARG A 121 -10.15 0.76 -27.42
CA ARG A 121 -11.32 1.65 -27.39
C ARG A 121 -11.31 2.58 -26.19
N CYS A 122 -11.81 3.79 -26.41
CA CYS A 122 -12.10 4.75 -25.34
C CYS A 122 -13.48 4.48 -24.70
N PRO A 123 -13.80 5.10 -23.55
CA PRO A 123 -15.08 4.91 -22.86
C PRO A 123 -16.32 5.32 -23.67
N ILE A 124 -16.15 6.11 -24.74
CA ILE A 124 -17.21 6.55 -25.66
C ILE A 124 -17.27 5.67 -26.93
N GLY A 125 -16.38 4.67 -27.04
CA GLY A 125 -16.38 3.68 -28.12
C GLY A 125 -15.48 4.01 -29.31
N HIS A 126 -14.74 5.11 -29.29
CA HIS A 126 -13.82 5.47 -30.37
C HIS A 126 -12.51 4.68 -30.30
N GLU A 127 -12.08 4.16 -31.45
CA GLU A 127 -10.79 3.51 -31.65
C GLU A 127 -9.68 4.56 -31.88
N PRO A 128 -8.44 4.30 -31.44
CA PRO A 128 -7.32 5.17 -31.74
C PRO A 128 -6.90 5.07 -33.21
N LEU A 129 -6.39 6.17 -33.76
CA LEU A 129 -5.82 6.23 -35.11
C LEU A 129 -4.49 5.48 -35.19
N GLU A 130 -3.67 5.60 -34.14
CA GLU A 130 -2.37 4.97 -34.07
C GLU A 130 -2.08 4.55 -32.63
N THR A 131 -1.55 3.35 -32.46
CA THR A 131 -0.96 2.91 -31.20
C THR A 131 0.44 2.39 -31.44
N SER A 132 1.42 3.00 -30.76
CA SER A 132 2.81 2.55 -30.77
C SER A 132 3.23 2.07 -29.38
N SER A 133 3.95 0.96 -29.34
CA SER A 133 4.45 0.35 -28.11
C SER A 133 5.95 0.20 -28.20
N ALA A 134 6.67 0.83 -27.29
CA ALA A 134 8.09 0.65 -27.04
C ALA A 134 8.29 -0.03 -25.68
N ASP A 135 9.53 -0.45 -25.39
CA ASP A 135 9.87 -1.18 -24.15
C ASP A 135 9.47 -0.42 -22.88
N VAL A 136 9.54 0.92 -22.91
CA VAL A 136 9.28 1.76 -21.72
C VAL A 136 7.90 2.41 -21.75
N ARG A 137 7.33 2.63 -22.94
CA ARG A 137 6.14 3.48 -23.12
C ARG A 137 5.22 2.95 -24.20
N ILE A 138 3.93 3.08 -23.94
CA ILE A 138 2.86 2.91 -24.91
C ILE A 138 2.28 4.30 -25.18
N GLN A 139 2.13 4.61 -26.46
CA GLN A 139 1.56 5.86 -26.94
C GLN A 139 0.35 5.56 -27.81
N VAL A 140 -0.72 6.30 -27.56
CA VAL A 140 -1.98 6.20 -28.28
C VAL A 140 -2.33 7.57 -28.84
N LEU A 141 -2.70 7.63 -30.12
CA LEU A 141 -3.14 8.82 -30.81
C LEU A 141 -4.61 8.67 -31.19
N PHE A 142 -5.44 9.61 -30.73
CA PHE A 142 -6.84 9.70 -31.13
C PHE A 142 -7.06 10.78 -32.18
N ASP A 143 -8.16 10.63 -32.92
CA ASP A 143 -8.62 11.66 -33.85
C ASP A 143 -8.91 12.97 -33.11
N SER A 144 -8.34 14.06 -33.63
CA SER A 144 -8.41 15.35 -32.97
C SER A 144 -9.77 16.02 -33.08
N GLU A 145 -10.49 15.82 -34.18
CA GLU A 145 -11.83 16.38 -34.43
C GLU A 145 -12.86 15.65 -33.58
N VAL A 146 -12.81 14.31 -33.59
CA VAL A 146 -13.68 13.47 -32.75
C VAL A 146 -13.52 13.80 -31.27
N CYS A 147 -12.28 13.93 -30.80
CA CYS A 147 -12.02 14.27 -29.40
C CYS A 147 -12.37 15.72 -29.05
N GLN A 148 -12.35 16.65 -30.02
CA GLN A 148 -12.75 18.04 -29.78
C GLN A 148 -14.26 18.16 -29.50
N ALA A 149 -15.07 17.38 -30.20
CA ALA A 149 -16.53 17.31 -30.03
C ALA A 149 -16.98 16.34 -28.92
N CYS A 150 -16.05 15.60 -28.30
CA CYS A 150 -16.37 14.59 -27.30
C CYS A 150 -16.93 15.22 -26.00
N PRO A 151 -18.05 14.70 -25.46
CA PRO A 151 -18.66 15.21 -24.22
C PRO A 151 -17.80 14.98 -22.97
N ARG A 152 -16.86 14.03 -23.02
CA ARG A 152 -15.93 13.68 -21.94
C ARG A 152 -14.56 14.35 -22.12
N ARG A 153 -14.50 15.46 -22.84
CA ARG A 153 -13.23 16.13 -23.13
C ARG A 153 -12.54 16.67 -21.87
N ASP A 154 -13.29 17.21 -20.93
CA ASP A 154 -12.73 17.88 -19.74
C ASP A 154 -12.07 16.92 -18.76
N ASP A 155 -12.54 15.66 -18.72
CA ASP A 155 -12.02 14.61 -17.86
C ASP A 155 -11.15 13.58 -18.61
N CYS A 156 -11.01 13.68 -19.93
CA CYS A 156 -10.23 12.76 -20.75
C CYS A 156 -8.70 12.99 -20.64
N PRO A 157 -7.90 11.95 -20.38
CA PRO A 157 -6.45 12.07 -20.29
C PRO A 157 -5.77 12.41 -21.63
N ALA A 158 -6.39 12.06 -22.77
CA ALA A 158 -5.90 12.41 -24.10
C ALA A 158 -6.17 13.87 -24.49
N ALA A 159 -7.11 14.54 -23.81
CA ALA A 159 -7.42 15.94 -24.04
C ALA A 159 -6.46 16.91 -23.31
N ALA A 160 -5.77 16.43 -22.27
CA ALA A 160 -4.90 17.23 -21.41
C ALA A 160 -3.55 17.62 -22.03
N VAL A 161 -3.17 17.05 -23.18
CA VAL A 161 -1.88 17.32 -23.83
C VAL A 161 -2.02 18.48 -24.81
N GLY A 162 -1.54 19.66 -24.41
CA GLY A 162 -1.68 20.94 -25.14
C GLY A 162 -0.86 21.09 -26.43
N ARG A 163 -0.91 20.10 -27.33
CA ARG A 163 -0.44 20.22 -28.72
C ARG A 163 -1.56 19.71 -29.63
N GLY A 164 -1.58 20.11 -30.90
CA GLY A 164 -2.68 19.82 -31.84
C GLY A 164 -3.07 18.34 -32.01
N GLU A 165 -2.28 17.41 -31.45
CA GLU A 165 -2.51 15.96 -31.48
C GLU A 165 -3.05 15.45 -30.14
N ARG A 166 -4.10 14.62 -30.18
CA ARG A 166 -4.71 13.96 -29.01
C ARG A 166 -3.92 12.73 -28.59
N ARG A 167 -2.67 12.97 -28.23
CA ARG A 167 -1.68 11.96 -27.87
C ARG A 167 -1.73 11.70 -26.37
N TRP A 168 -1.91 10.45 -26.00
CA TRP A 168 -1.82 9.98 -24.62
C TRP A 168 -0.70 8.96 -24.46
N GLN A 169 0.06 9.06 -23.37
CA GLN A 169 1.19 8.16 -23.08
C GLN A 169 1.05 7.55 -21.68
N TYR A 170 1.32 6.25 -21.61
CA TYR A 170 1.43 5.49 -20.37
C TYR A 170 2.53 4.42 -20.52
N ASN A 171 2.80 3.65 -19.46
CA ASN A 171 3.85 2.63 -19.46
C ASN A 171 3.27 1.26 -19.07
N HIS A 172 4.04 0.21 -19.32
CA HIS A 172 3.68 -1.16 -18.96
C HIS A 172 3.43 -1.34 -17.46
N ASP A 173 4.14 -0.58 -16.62
CA ASP A 173 3.90 -0.56 -15.17
C ASP A 173 2.47 -0.14 -14.80
N ARG A 174 1.94 0.88 -15.49
CA ARG A 174 0.53 1.30 -15.31
C ARG A 174 -0.47 0.27 -15.78
N VAL A 175 -0.16 -0.49 -16.84
CA VAL A 175 -1.01 -1.60 -17.33
C VAL A 175 -1.09 -2.68 -16.25
N ARG A 176 0.05 -3.14 -15.73
CA ARG A 176 0.08 -4.13 -14.63
C ARG A 176 -0.67 -3.63 -13.40
N GLN A 177 -0.52 -2.36 -13.04
CA GLN A 177 -1.25 -1.78 -11.91
C GLN A 177 -2.76 -1.68 -12.16
N ARG A 178 -3.22 -1.52 -13.41
CA ARG A 178 -4.64 -1.56 -13.75
C ARG A 178 -5.19 -2.97 -13.54
N GLU A 179 -4.52 -3.99 -14.06
CA GLU A 179 -4.92 -5.40 -13.86
C GLU A 179 -5.04 -5.74 -12.38
N ARG A 180 -4.06 -5.31 -11.58
CA ARG A 180 -4.11 -5.48 -10.13
C ARG A 180 -5.29 -4.76 -9.49
N ARG A 181 -5.58 -3.51 -9.86
CA ARG A 181 -6.77 -2.80 -9.33
C ARG A 181 -8.08 -3.51 -9.67
N LEU A 182 -8.16 -4.21 -10.80
CA LEU A 182 -9.33 -5.03 -11.15
C LEU A 182 -9.38 -6.31 -10.29
N GLN A 183 -8.24 -6.93 -10.00
CA GLN A 183 -8.13 -8.09 -9.11
C GLN A 183 -8.38 -7.75 -7.64
N ASP A 184 -7.97 -6.56 -7.18
CA ASP A 184 -8.19 -6.08 -5.82
C ASP A 184 -9.69 -5.98 -5.46
N ALA A 185 -10.57 -5.87 -6.48
CA ALA A 185 -12.01 -5.87 -6.30
C ALA A 185 -12.61 -7.28 -6.12
N SER A 186 -11.80 -8.33 -6.24
CA SER A 186 -12.24 -9.71 -6.06
C SER A 186 -12.47 -10.05 -4.59
N GLU A 187 -13.43 -10.95 -4.36
CA GLU A 187 -13.75 -11.45 -3.03
C GLU A 187 -12.56 -12.20 -2.40
N GLU A 188 -11.80 -12.94 -3.21
CA GLU A 188 -10.59 -13.66 -2.77
C GLU A 188 -9.55 -12.69 -2.17
N PHE A 189 -9.30 -11.56 -2.85
CA PHE A 189 -8.38 -10.55 -2.34
C PHE A 189 -8.88 -9.97 -1.01
N HIS A 190 -10.18 -9.65 -0.90
CA HIS A 190 -10.76 -9.14 0.34
C HIS A 190 -10.64 -10.13 1.50
N GLN A 191 -10.88 -11.42 1.27
CA GLN A 191 -10.78 -12.45 2.31
C GLN A 191 -9.36 -12.61 2.85
N ARG A 192 -8.34 -12.52 1.98
CA ARG A 192 -6.93 -12.53 2.41
C ARG A 192 -6.55 -11.22 3.11
N TYR A 193 -7.01 -10.08 2.58
CA TYR A 193 -6.60 -8.76 3.06
C TYR A 193 -7.26 -8.32 4.37
N ARG A 194 -8.44 -8.87 4.73
CA ARG A 194 -9.22 -8.43 5.90
C ARG A 194 -8.44 -8.43 7.22
N TRP A 195 -7.50 -9.36 7.39
CA TRP A 195 -6.68 -9.50 8.59
C TRP A 195 -5.74 -8.32 8.83
N ARG A 196 -5.48 -7.51 7.80
CA ARG A 196 -4.71 -6.27 7.93
C ARG A 196 -5.32 -5.39 9.03
N ALA A 197 -6.65 -5.31 9.14
CA ALA A 197 -7.32 -4.43 10.11
C ALA A 197 -6.81 -4.60 11.56
N GLY A 198 -6.30 -5.78 11.94
CA GLY A 198 -5.70 -6.04 13.25
C GLY A 198 -4.59 -5.05 13.63
N VAL A 199 -3.72 -4.69 12.68
CA VAL A 199 -2.59 -3.78 12.96
C VAL A 199 -3.03 -2.36 13.29
N GLU A 200 -4.23 -1.94 12.87
CA GLU A 200 -4.76 -0.60 13.19
C GLU A 200 -5.08 -0.47 14.68
N ALA A 201 -5.61 -1.55 15.29
CA ALA A 201 -5.79 -1.63 16.73
C ALA A 201 -4.44 -1.54 17.46
N THR A 202 -3.40 -2.21 16.92
CA THR A 202 -2.02 -2.13 17.43
C THR A 202 -1.48 -0.71 17.36
N MET A 203 -1.67 -0.01 16.24
CA MET A 203 -1.22 1.39 16.08
C MET A 203 -1.95 2.31 17.05
N SER A 204 -3.26 2.12 17.24
CA SER A 204 -4.05 2.88 18.21
C SER A 204 -3.54 2.68 19.63
N ARG A 205 -3.35 1.43 20.07
CA ARG A 205 -2.79 1.11 21.39
C ARG A 205 -1.38 1.66 21.56
N PHE A 206 -0.54 1.52 20.55
CA PHE A 206 0.82 2.07 20.58
C PHE A 206 0.81 3.60 20.73
N LYS A 207 -0.09 4.29 20.02
CA LYS A 207 -0.25 5.75 20.09
C LYS A 207 -0.81 6.23 21.43
N HIS A 208 -1.88 5.61 21.90
CA HIS A 208 -2.69 6.09 23.03
C HIS A 208 -2.33 5.40 24.34
N GLN A 209 -2.34 4.05 24.38
CA GLN A 209 -2.02 3.29 25.59
C GLN A 209 -0.53 3.39 25.95
N MET A 210 0.35 3.30 24.95
CA MET A 210 1.79 3.46 25.19
C MET A 210 2.28 4.91 25.10
N GLY A 211 1.38 5.87 24.87
CA GLY A 211 1.68 7.31 24.90
C GLY A 211 2.61 7.81 23.79
N MET A 212 2.66 7.15 22.63
CA MET A 212 3.50 7.57 21.49
C MET A 212 2.99 8.82 20.76
N ALA A 213 1.74 9.24 21.01
CA ALA A 213 1.18 10.45 20.41
C ALA A 213 1.95 11.74 20.77
N ARG A 214 2.54 11.81 21.97
CA ARG A 214 3.31 12.97 22.45
C ARG A 214 4.51 12.51 23.26
N LEU A 215 5.69 12.58 22.65
CA LEU A 215 6.95 12.29 23.31
C LEU A 215 7.57 13.58 23.86
N ARG A 216 7.98 13.57 25.14
CA ARG A 216 8.73 14.68 25.77
C ARG A 216 10.23 14.64 25.44
N ILE A 217 10.66 13.64 24.68
CA ILE A 217 12.04 13.44 24.23
C ILE A 217 12.21 13.94 22.79
N ARG A 218 13.42 14.38 22.46
CA ARG A 218 13.81 14.84 21.12
C ARG A 218 15.04 14.08 20.64
N GLY A 219 15.16 13.91 19.33
CA GLY A 219 16.29 13.24 18.67
C GLY A 219 15.95 11.80 18.30
N MET A 220 16.35 11.40 17.09
CA MET A 220 15.99 10.11 16.48
C MET A 220 16.31 8.94 17.40
N ALA A 221 17.55 8.84 17.88
CA ALA A 221 17.99 7.73 18.73
C ALA A 221 17.12 7.55 19.99
N LYS A 222 16.78 8.65 20.67
CA LYS A 222 15.93 8.60 21.87
C LYS A 222 14.50 8.18 21.52
N VAL A 223 13.95 8.69 20.41
CA VAL A 223 12.62 8.32 19.92
C VAL A 223 12.58 6.84 19.50
N THR A 224 13.58 6.36 18.77
CA THR A 224 13.73 4.95 18.40
C THR A 224 13.76 4.05 19.63
N TYR A 225 14.58 4.38 20.62
CA TYR A 225 14.67 3.63 21.86
C TYR A 225 13.32 3.57 22.59
N ALA A 226 12.63 4.71 22.72
CA ALA A 226 11.31 4.75 23.34
C ALA A 226 10.25 3.95 22.56
N ALA A 227 10.27 4.02 21.23
CA ALA A 227 9.36 3.26 20.36
C ALA A 227 9.56 1.74 20.55
N MET A 228 10.81 1.28 20.52
CA MET A 228 11.14 -0.14 20.72
C MET A 228 10.72 -0.64 22.10
N LEU A 229 11.04 0.08 23.18
CA LEU A 229 10.63 -0.31 24.53
C LEU A 229 9.11 -0.36 24.70
N ARG A 230 8.39 0.58 24.10
CA ARG A 230 6.92 0.62 24.16
C ARG A 230 6.28 -0.50 23.35
N ALA A 231 6.85 -0.87 22.21
CA ALA A 231 6.38 -2.00 21.43
C ALA A 231 6.64 -3.31 22.17
N LEU A 232 7.81 -3.46 22.79
CA LEU A 232 8.11 -4.58 23.67
C LEU A 232 7.14 -4.67 24.85
N GLY A 233 6.85 -3.54 25.51
CA GLY A 233 5.86 -3.46 26.57
C GLY A 233 4.47 -3.91 26.10
N LEU A 234 4.06 -3.55 24.89
CA LEU A 234 2.80 -4.00 24.31
C LEU A 234 2.77 -5.53 24.09
N ASN A 235 3.86 -6.10 23.58
CA ASN A 235 4.00 -7.56 23.45
C ASN A 235 3.92 -8.25 24.81
N ILE A 236 4.62 -7.74 25.84
CA ILE A 236 4.59 -8.30 27.21
C ILE A 236 3.16 -8.28 27.75
N LEU A 237 2.43 -7.17 27.60
CA LEU A 237 1.05 -7.05 28.05
C LEU A 237 0.13 -8.07 27.37
N ARG A 238 0.30 -8.29 26.06
CA ARG A 238 -0.50 -9.27 25.31
C ARG A 238 -0.20 -10.70 25.75
N VAL A 239 1.08 -11.06 25.87
CA VAL A 239 1.48 -12.39 26.34
C VAL A 239 1.01 -12.63 27.76
N ALA A 240 1.10 -11.64 28.65
CA ALA A 240 0.61 -11.76 30.02
C ALA A 240 -0.91 -11.99 30.07
N ALA A 241 -1.68 -11.25 29.27
CA ALA A 241 -3.13 -11.43 29.16
C ALA A 241 -3.48 -12.84 28.64
N TYR A 242 -2.80 -13.30 27.58
CA TYR A 242 -2.96 -14.64 27.02
C TYR A 242 -2.64 -15.74 28.04
N ARG A 243 -1.49 -15.66 28.74
CA ARG A 243 -1.12 -16.62 29.78
C ARG A 243 -2.14 -16.65 30.93
N THR A 244 -2.66 -15.49 31.31
CA THR A 244 -3.70 -15.40 32.35
C THR A 244 -5.01 -16.05 31.88
N ALA A 245 -5.39 -15.86 30.62
CA ALA A 245 -6.58 -16.47 30.04
C ALA A 245 -6.48 -18.00 29.99
N ILE A 246 -5.35 -18.55 29.52
CA ILE A 246 -5.14 -20.01 29.49
C ILE A 246 -5.11 -20.61 30.89
N THR A 247 -4.55 -19.92 31.88
CA THR A 247 -4.48 -20.44 33.26
C THR A 247 -5.87 -20.48 33.92
N ARG A 248 -6.84 -19.75 33.38
CA ARG A 248 -8.22 -19.65 33.91
C ARG A 248 -9.22 -20.52 33.15
N ALA A 249 -8.86 -21.00 31.96
CA ALA A 249 -9.62 -21.95 31.15
C ALA A 249 -9.26 -23.37 31.59
#